data_AF-A0A7J3X0D0-F1
#
_entry.id   AF-A0A7J3X0D0-F1
#
_cell.length_a   1.000
_cell.length_b   1.000
_cell.length_c   1.000
_cell.angle_alpha   90.00
_cell.angle_beta   90.00
_cell.angle_gamma   90.00
#
_symmetry.space_group_name_H-M   'P 1'
#
loop_
_entity.id
_entity.type
_entity.pdbx_description
1 polymer ?
#
loop_
_entity_poly.entity_id
_entity_poly.type
_entity_poly.pdbx_seq_one_letter_code
_entity_poly.pdbx_strand_id
1 'polypeptide(L)' 'MAQKEIPTVLVGKKPLMNYVFACLTTLQSGANQLVLKARGRAISRAVDVVQVL' A
#
# COMPACT_ATOMS: atom_id res chain seq x y z
N MET A 1 -14.97 17.90 -11.92
CA MET A 1 -13.79 16.99 -11.89
C MET A 1 -13.99 16.04 -10.73
N ALA A 2 -14.44 14.80 -10.98
CA ALA A 2 -14.61 13.83 -9.90
C ALA A 2 -13.24 13.54 -9.28
N GLN A 3 -13.08 13.84 -7.99
CA GLN A 3 -11.88 13.50 -7.24
C GLN A 3 -11.75 11.97 -7.27
N LYS A 4 -10.86 11.44 -8.12
CA LYS A 4 -10.58 10.02 -8.13
C LYS A 4 -9.83 9.73 -6.83
N GLU A 5 -10.54 9.21 -5.83
CA GLU A 5 -9.95 8.80 -4.57
C GLU A 5 -8.98 7.65 -4.86
N ILE A 6 -7.69 7.95 -4.79
CA ILE A 6 -6.65 6.95 -4.99
C ILE A 6 -6.61 6.09 -3.72
N PRO A 7 -6.85 4.77 -3.81
CA PRO A 7 -6.86 3.93 -2.64
C PRO A 7 -5.52 3.99 -1.91
N THR A 8 -5.60 4.15 -0.60
CA THR A 8 -4.44 4.43 0.26
C THR A 8 -4.26 3.34 1.30
N VAL A 9 -3.06 2.75 1.37
CA VAL A 9 -2.69 1.73 2.35
C VAL A 9 -1.74 2.34 3.38
N LEU A 10 -2.12 2.25 4.66
CA LEU A 10 -1.34 2.76 5.79
C LEU A 10 -0.46 1.66 6.38
N VAL A 11 0.86 1.84 6.30
CA VAL A 11 1.84 0.87 6.81
C VAL A 11 2.16 1.17 8.28
N GLY A 12 2.07 0.12 9.10
CA GLY A 12 2.25 0.16 10.53
C GLY A 12 2.91 -1.12 11.04
N LYS A 13 2.39 -1.68 12.14
CA LYS A 13 3.02 -2.81 12.84
C LYS A 13 2.70 -4.20 12.30
N LYS A 14 1.72 -4.38 11.40
CA LYS A 14 1.34 -5.71 10.90
C LYS A 14 2.52 -6.38 10.14
N PRO A 15 2.52 -7.72 10.02
CA PRO A 15 3.51 -8.42 9.18
C PRO A 15 3.52 -7.91 7.74
N LEU A 16 4.68 -8.01 7.09
CA LEU A 16 4.91 -7.48 5.73
C LEU A 16 3.90 -8.03 4.72
N MET A 17 3.66 -9.35 4.73
CA MET A 17 2.77 -10.01 3.77
C MET A 17 1.32 -9.50 3.82
N ASN A 18 0.86 -9.03 4.99
CA ASN A 18 -0.49 -8.48 5.10
C ASN A 18 -0.65 -7.19 4.28
N TYR A 19 0.42 -6.37 4.21
CA TYR A 19 0.42 -5.15 3.42
C TYR A 19 0.55 -5.46 1.93
N VAL A 20 1.42 -6.41 1.56
CA VAL A 20 1.57 -6.89 0.17
C VAL A 20 0.23 -7.39 -0.36
N PHE A 21 -0.44 -8.26 0.39
CA PHE A 21 -1.74 -8.81 0.01
C PHE A 21 -2.83 -7.73 -0.15
N ALA A 22 -2.86 -6.74 0.75
CA ALA A 22 -3.80 -5.63 0.65
C ALA A 22 -3.55 -4.79 -0.63
N CYS A 23 -2.29 -4.53 -0.96
CA CYS A 23 -1.92 -3.80 -2.18
C CYS A 23 -2.31 -4.58 -3.44
N LEU A 24 -1.97 -5.88 -3.50
CA LEU A 24 -2.35 -6.78 -4.60
C LEU A 24 -3.86 -6.83 -4.81
N THR A 25 -4.62 -7.05 -3.73
CA THR A 25 -6.10 -7.10 -3.79
C THR A 25 -6.67 -5.79 -4.34
N THR A 26 -6.11 -4.66 -3.91
CA THR A 26 -6.56 -3.33 -4.36
C THR A 26 -6.27 -3.12 -5.85
N LEU A 27 -5.08 -3.51 -6.33
CA LEU A 27 -4.71 -3.43 -7.74
C LEU A 27 -5.58 -4.36 -8.61
N GLN A 28 -5.81 -5.58 -8.14
CA GLN A 28 -6.68 -6.57 -8.81
C GLN A 28 -8.15 -6.14 -8.84
N SER A 29 -8.58 -5.28 -7.92
CA SER A 29 -9.94 -4.71 -7.89
C SER A 29 -10.18 -3.62 -8.94
N GLY A 30 -9.23 -3.40 -9.86
CA GLY A 30 -9.35 -2.44 -10.96
C GLY A 30 -8.76 -1.06 -10.67
N ALA A 31 -8.01 -0.91 -9.56
CA ALA A 31 -7.27 0.32 -9.29
C ALA A 31 -5.93 0.34 -10.04
N ASN A 32 -5.73 1.32 -10.94
CA ASN A 32 -4.43 1.53 -11.62
C ASN A 32 -3.39 2.24 -10.75
N GLN A 33 -3.79 2.82 -9.63
CA GLN A 33 -2.93 3.60 -8.75
C GLN A 33 -3.26 3.30 -7.29
N LEU A 34 -2.21 3.29 -6.48
CA LEU A 34 -2.27 3.02 -5.05
C LEU A 34 -1.27 3.96 -4.35
N VAL A 35 -1.65 4.48 -3.18
CA VAL A 35 -0.74 5.26 -2.32
C VAL A 35 -0.40 4.44 -1.09
N LEU A 36 0.89 4.15 -0.87
CA LEU A 36 1.35 3.67 0.43
C LEU A 36 1.82 4.84 1.29
N LYS A 37 1.30 4.95 2.52
CA LYS A 37 1.75 5.96 3.49
C LYS A 37 2.32 5.29 4.73
N ALA A 38 3.50 5.74 5.13
CA ALA A 38 4.22 5.26 6.30
C ALA A 38 4.93 6.41 6.99
N ARG A 39 5.32 6.22 8.26
CA ARG A 39 6.09 7.22 9.01
C ARG A 39 7.10 6.57 9.95
N GLY A 40 8.20 7.29 10.21
CA GLY A 40 9.28 6.84 11.09
C GLY A 40 9.83 5.47 10.66
N ARG A 41 10.02 4.55 11.61
CA ARG A 41 10.56 3.20 11.34
C ARG A 41 9.71 2.34 10.39
N ALA A 42 8.44 2.69 10.17
CA ALA A 42 7.59 1.95 9.25
C ALA A 42 7.86 2.27 7.77
N ILE A 43 8.65 3.32 7.47
CA ILE A 43 9.00 3.69 6.10
C ILE A 43 9.79 2.57 5.41
N SER A 44 10.79 1.99 6.08
CA SER A 44 11.55 0.85 5.55
C SER A 44 10.63 -0.31 5.17
N ARG A 45 9.68 -0.65 6.04
CA ARG A 45 8.67 -1.68 5.76
C ARG A 45 7.80 -1.34 4.55
N ALA A 46 7.45 -0.07 4.33
CA ALA A 46 6.69 0.33 3.16
C ALA A 46 7.50 0.18 1.87
N VAL A 47 8.81 0.46 1.91
CA VAL A 47 9.74 0.20 0.81
C VAL A 47 9.82 -1.30 0.53
N ASP A 48 9.97 -2.12 1.57
CA ASP A 48 10.03 -3.58 1.43
C ASP A 48 8.74 -4.14 0.79
N VAL A 49 7.57 -3.62 1.18
CA VAL A 49 6.28 -4.02 0.59
C VAL A 49 6.24 -3.70 -0.91
N VAL A 50 6.75 -2.55 -1.33
CA VAL A 50 6.79 -2.15 -2.75
C VAL A 50 7.84 -2.94 -3.53
N GLN A 51 8.95 -3.36 -2.92
CA GLN A 51 9.94 -4.23 -3.58
C GLN A 51 9.44 -5.64 -3.86
N VAL A 52 8.48 -6.13 -3.07
CA VAL A 52 7.89 -7.47 -3.24
C VAL A 52 6.77 -7.48 -4.30
N LEU A 53 6.11 -6.34 -4.54
CA LEU A 53 5.05 -6.17 -5.53
C LEU A 53 5.59 -6.08 -6.95
#